data_AF-A0A292SJJ2-F1
#
_entry.id   AF-A0A292SJJ2-F1
#
_cell.length_a   1.000
_cell.length_b   1.000
_cell.length_c   1.000
_cell.angle_alpha   90.00
_cell.angle_beta   90.00
_cell.angle_gamma   90.00
#
_symmetry.space_group_name_H-M   'P 1'
#
loop_
_entity.id
_entity.type
_entity.pdbx_description
1 polymer ?
#
loop_
_entity_poly.entity_id
_entity_poly.type
_entity_poly.pdbx_seq_one_letter_code
_entity_poly.pdbx_strand_id
1 'polypeptide(L)' 'MGKAKKRNFKTCVNQGGAMGALPSTFTREEAVSFVIEKIKSNDLGPQTKDIISLFGIKAEELSEAGASYEDLLALKSVLF' A
#
# COMPACT_ATOMS: atom_id res chain seq x y z
N MET A 1 -11.67 -42.16 -8.92
CA MET A 1 -11.52 -41.55 -7.57
C MET A 1 -11.10 -40.09 -7.73
N GLY A 2 -12.04 -39.15 -7.69
CA GLY A 2 -11.73 -37.73 -7.83
C GLY A 2 -11.10 -37.18 -6.55
N LYS A 3 -9.82 -36.79 -6.60
CA LYS A 3 -9.17 -36.15 -5.46
C LYS A 3 -9.72 -34.72 -5.34
N ALA A 4 -10.56 -34.47 -4.34
CA ALA A 4 -10.98 -33.12 -4.00
C ALA A 4 -9.74 -32.30 -3.60
N LYS A 5 -9.45 -31.22 -4.34
CA LYS A 5 -8.34 -30.30 -4.06
C LYS A 5 -8.60 -29.66 -2.69
N LYS A 6 -7.83 -30.06 -1.66
CA LYS A 6 -7.88 -29.45 -0.32
C LYS A 6 -7.67 -27.95 -0.48
N ARG A 7 -8.63 -27.15 -0.02
CA ARG A 7 -8.51 -25.68 0.02
C ARG A 7 -7.48 -25.35 1.10
N ASN A 8 -6.35 -24.76 0.71
CA ASN A 8 -5.28 -24.40 1.64
C ASN A 8 -5.65 -23.11 2.39
N PHE A 9 -6.63 -23.19 3.29
CA PHE A 9 -7.02 -22.06 4.14
C PHE A 9 -5.85 -21.53 5.00
N LYS A 10 -4.87 -22.37 5.31
CA LYS A 10 -3.70 -21.96 6.10
C LYS A 10 -2.77 -20.99 5.37
N THR A 11 -2.67 -21.04 4.04
CA THR A 11 -1.82 -20.09 3.29
C THR A 11 -2.48 -18.72 3.17
N CYS A 12 -3.81 -18.64 3.07
CA CYS A 12 -4.50 -17.36 2.93
C CYS A 12 -4.70 -16.60 4.25
N VAL A 13 -4.52 -17.24 5.42
CA VAL A 13 -4.66 -16.56 6.72
C VAL A 13 -3.32 -16.00 7.22
N ASN A 14 -2.19 -16.59 6.80
CA ASN A 14 -0.85 -16.21 7.31
C ASN A 14 0.09 -15.64 6.23
N GLN A 15 -0.32 -15.60 4.97
CA GLN A 15 0.28 -14.69 4.00
C GLN A 15 -0.43 -13.35 4.16
N GLY A 16 0.02 -12.52 5.11
CA GLY A 16 -0.32 -11.11 5.09
C GLY A 16 0.18 -10.51 3.78
N GLY A 17 -0.60 -10.61 2.70
CA GLY A 17 -0.28 -9.99 1.43
C GLY A 17 -0.06 -8.50 1.68
N ALA A 18 1.08 -7.96 1.24
CA ALA A 18 1.60 -6.60 1.43
C ALA A 18 1.63 -6.01 2.86
N MET A 19 0.81 -6.49 3.78
CA MET A 19 0.48 -5.92 5.10
C MET A 19 1.10 -6.72 6.26
N GLY A 20 1.77 -7.85 6.01
CA GLY A 20 2.38 -8.66 7.06
C GLY A 20 3.51 -7.96 7.84
N ALA A 21 4.02 -6.84 7.31
CA ALA A 21 5.03 -6.00 7.95
C ALA A 21 4.45 -4.77 8.67
N LEU A 22 3.14 -4.52 8.53
CA LEU A 22 2.49 -3.35 9.13
C LEU A 22 1.90 -3.72 10.51
N PRO A 23 1.88 -2.77 11.45
CA PRO A 23 1.31 -3.00 12.77
C PRO A 23 -0.17 -3.42 12.66
N SER A 24 -0.65 -4.19 13.64
CA SER A 24 -2.03 -4.68 13.71
C SER A 24 -3.10 -3.58 13.67
N THR A 25 -2.68 -2.35 13.97
CA THR A 25 -3.46 -1.12 13.84
C THR A 25 -2.66 -0.19 12.95
N PHE A 26 -3.20 0.12 11.77
CA PHE A 26 -2.60 1.07 10.82
C PHE A 26 -3.62 2.14 10.53
N THR A 27 -3.34 3.36 10.99
CA THR A 27 -4.24 4.52 10.88
C THR A 27 -4.04 5.23 9.54
N ARG A 28 -4.99 6.10 9.18
CA ARG A 28 -4.89 6.91 7.95
C ARG A 28 -3.68 7.83 7.97
N GLU A 29 -3.40 8.45 9.11
CA GLU A 29 -2.25 9.34 9.29
C GLU A 29 -0.93 8.59 9.06
N GLU A 30 -0.80 7.41 9.67
CA GLU A 30 0.37 6.54 9.46
C GLU A 30 0.49 6.09 8.00
N ALA A 31 -0.62 5.81 7.32
CA ALA A 31 -0.62 5.45 5.91
C ALA A 31 -0.10 6.61 5.03
N VAL A 32 -0.54 7.84 5.30
CA VAL A 32 -0.05 9.04 4.58
C VAL A 32 1.43 9.26 4.85
N SER A 33 1.87 9.21 6.11
CA SER A 33 3.30 9.35 6.47
C SER A 33 4.17 8.27 5.81
N PHE A 34 3.72 7.01 5.84
CA PHE A 34 4.42 5.89 5.22
C PHE A 34 4.57 6.08 3.71
N VAL A 35 3.49 6.47 3.03
CA VAL A 35 3.53 6.72 1.59
C VAL A 35 4.50 7.85 1.26
N ILE A 36 4.55 8.92 2.05
CA ILE A 36 5.48 10.04 1.85
C ILE A 36 6.94 9.61 2.04
N GLU A 37 7.24 8.81 3.05
CA GLU A 37 8.57 8.24 3.22
C GLU A 37 8.98 7.37 2.03
N LYS A 38 8.04 6.59 1.50
CA LYS A 38 8.26 5.75 0.31
C LYS A 38 8.46 6.55 -0.98
N ILE A 39 7.73 7.65 -1.15
CA ILE A 39 7.95 8.61 -2.23
C ILE A 39 9.37 9.18 -2.13
N LYS A 40 9.77 9.69 -0.95
CA LYS A 40 11.09 10.32 -0.74
C LYS A 40 12.25 9.34 -0.94
N SER A 41 12.04 8.07 -0.61
CA SER A 41 13.02 7.01 -0.86
C SER A 41 12.96 6.43 -2.28
N ASN A 42 12.07 6.94 -3.13
CA ASN A 42 11.81 6.46 -4.49
C ASN A 42 11.49 4.96 -4.56
N ASP A 43 10.89 4.42 -3.49
CA ASP A 43 10.52 3.01 -3.32
C ASP A 43 9.00 2.85 -3.44
N LEU A 44 8.51 3.02 -4.67
CA LEU A 44 7.09 2.88 -5.03
C LEU A 44 6.72 1.42 -5.35
N GLY A 45 7.10 0.51 -4.44
CA GLY A 45 6.80 -0.91 -4.54
C GLY A 45 5.30 -1.26 -4.47
N PRO A 46 4.94 -2.55 -4.66
CA PRO A 46 3.56 -3.01 -4.63
C PRO A 46 2.82 -2.65 -3.33
N GLN A 47 3.51 -2.71 -2.19
CA GLN A 47 2.93 -2.39 -0.88
C GLN A 47 2.46 -0.93 -0.80
N THR A 48 3.26 0.01 -1.30
CA THR A 48 2.90 1.43 -1.29
C THR A 48 1.66 1.68 -2.14
N LYS A 49 1.54 1.00 -3.29
CA LYS A 49 0.34 1.09 -4.15
C LYS A 49 -0.89 0.51 -3.47
N ASP A 50 -0.75 -0.64 -2.82
CA ASP A 50 -1.83 -1.29 -2.10
C ASP A 50 -2.35 -0.39 -0.97
N ILE A 51 -1.45 0.23 -0.20
CA ILE A 51 -1.82 1.17 0.88
C ILE A 51 -2.58 2.37 0.31
N ILE A 52 -2.08 2.99 -0.77
CA ILE A 52 -2.76 4.13 -1.42
C ILE A 52 -4.17 3.72 -1.88
N SER A 53 -4.30 2.55 -2.50
CA SER A 53 -5.59 2.06 -3.00
C SER A 53 -6.55 1.68 -1.87
N LEU A 54 -6.06 1.07 -0.79
CA LEU A 54 -6.88 0.61 0.34
C LEU A 54 -7.40 1.79 1.17
N PHE A 55 -6.55 2.79 1.43
CA PHE A 55 -6.93 3.98 2.19
C PHE A 55 -7.61 5.05 1.31
N GLY A 56 -7.56 4.90 -0.01
CA GLY A 56 -8.10 5.88 -0.96
C GLY A 56 -7.43 7.25 -0.79
N ILE A 57 -6.11 7.23 -0.61
CA ILE A 57 -5.32 8.44 -0.34
C ILE A 57 -5.36 9.34 -1.57
N LYS A 58 -5.76 10.59 -1.39
CA LYS A 58 -5.81 11.57 -2.47
C LYS A 58 -4.49 12.31 -2.63
N ALA A 59 -4.25 12.83 -3.83
CA ALA A 59 -3.10 13.69 -4.10
C ALA A 59 -3.11 14.96 -3.22
N GLU A 60 -4.29 15.47 -2.86
CA GLU A 60 -4.46 16.60 -1.94
C GLU A 60 -3.87 16.31 -0.56
N GLU A 61 -4.17 15.13 0.01
CA GLU A 61 -3.66 14.73 1.34
C GLU A 61 -2.14 14.57 1.35
N LEU A 62 -1.59 14.02 0.27
CA LEU A 62 -0.13 13.90 0.11
C LEU A 62 0.53 15.28 -0.05
N SER A 63 -0.12 16.20 -0.78
CA SER A 63 0.36 17.58 -0.93
C SER A 63 0.34 18.33 0.39
N GLU A 64 -0.73 18.19 1.18
CA GLU A 64 -0.86 18.82 2.51
C GLU A 64 0.22 18.30 3.47
N ALA A 65 0.56 17.02 3.37
CA ALA A 65 1.62 16.41 4.15
C ALA A 65 3.04 16.61 3.57
N GLY A 66 3.18 17.42 2.51
CA GLY A 66 4.45 17.95 2.03
C GLY A 66 5.09 17.21 0.86
N ALA A 67 4.33 16.41 0.11
CA ALA A 67 4.79 15.87 -1.18
C ALA A 67 4.88 16.99 -2.23
N SER A 68 5.93 16.98 -3.06
CA SER A 68 6.05 17.95 -4.14
C SER A 68 5.11 17.61 -5.29
N TYR A 69 4.79 18.60 -6.14
CA TYR A 69 3.98 18.38 -7.33
C TYR A 69 4.59 17.33 -8.27
N GLU A 70 5.93 17.31 -8.39
CA GLU A 70 6.65 16.35 -9.21
C GLU A 70 6.49 14.92 -8.69
N ASP A 71 6.56 14.75 -7.36
CA ASP A 71 6.33 13.45 -6.72
C ASP A 71 4.91 12.92 -6.97
N LEU A 72 3.91 13.82 -6.89
CA LEU A 72 2.51 13.48 -7.17
C LEU A 72 2.31 13.09 -8.64
N LEU A 73 3.01 13.76 -9.56
CA LEU A 73 2.97 13.46 -10.98
C LEU A 73 3.58 12.08 -11.27
N ALA A 74 4.72 11.78 -10.65
CA ALA A 74 5.36 10.46 -10.73
C ALA A 74 4.42 9.35 -10.22
N LEU A 75 3.77 9.59 -9.09
CA LEU A 75 2.75 8.68 -8.53
C LEU A 75 1.58 8.43 -9.48
N LYS A 76 1.10 9.47 -10.16
CA LYS A 76 0.01 9.35 -11.13
C LYS A 76 0.35 8.41 -12.28
N SER A 77 1.61 8.37 -12.73
CA SER A 77 2.07 7.45 -13.79
C SER A 77 2.24 6.00 -13.34
N VAL A 78 2.25 5.77 -12.02
CA VAL A 78 2.53 4.46 -11.41
C VAL A 78 1.25 3.78 -10.93
N LEU A 79 0.20 4.57 -10.64
CA LEU A 79 -1.12 4.11 -10.18
C LEU A 79 -2.16 3.99 -11.29
N PHE A 80 -1.96 4.66 -12.44
CA PHE A 80 -2.86 4.68 -13.60
C PHE A 80 -2.08 4.38 -14.88
#